data_AF-A0AAJ1YAK8-F1
#
_entry.id   AF-A0AAJ1YAK8-F1
#
_cell.length_a   1.000
_cell.length_b   1.000
_cell.length_c   1.000
_cell.angle_alpha   90.00
_cell.angle_beta   90.00
_cell.angle_gamma   90.00
#
_symmetry.space_group_name_H-M   'P 1'
#
loop_
_entity.id
_entity.type
_entity.pdbx_description
1 polymer ?
#
loop_
_entity_poly.entity_id
_entity_poly.type
_entity_poly.pdbx_seq_one_letter_code
_entity_poly.pdbx_strand_id
1 'polypeptide(L)'
;MCGQHGGVLYARKNMVISDFVGGGLSLNEMGQAAYDYLIFGDTGFLKVRNGWGDVVDLVPLPSLYLRRRESGEFVVLQKGPPLVYPAGDVVFLKQYDPQQQVYGLPDYIGGMHSALLNTEATIFRRRYFHNGAHTGGIIYTTDPNLTDELEEDIAKKIEESKGVGNFKMMFINIADGGEKGVQFIPIGDAGVKDEFANIKNISAQDVLTAHRFPAGLAGIMPTDGATLGSPDVARTTYRQDEVIPLQRMFASAINQDPEIPPHLHLHFAGLDSANLPLTKPAENEVIITPGVTGAA
;
A
#
# COMPACT_ATOMS: atom_id res chain seq x y z
N MET A 1 4.15 5.93 3.32
CA MET A 1 2.97 5.04 3.38
C MET A 1 2.11 5.46 4.56
N CYS A 2 0.78 5.45 4.43
CA CYS A 2 -0.14 5.75 5.53
C CYS A 2 0.19 4.89 6.76
N GLY A 3 0.15 5.48 7.97
CA GLY A 3 0.55 4.78 9.20
C GLY A 3 -0.27 3.52 9.46
N GLN A 4 -1.59 3.59 9.25
CA GLN A 4 -2.51 2.46 9.38
C GLN A 4 -2.20 1.38 8.33
N HIS A 5 -2.08 1.77 7.06
CA HIS A 5 -1.86 0.84 5.95
C HIS A 5 -0.56 0.04 6.15
N GLY A 6 0.55 0.73 6.45
CA GLY A 6 1.83 0.08 6.71
C GLY A 6 1.77 -0.84 7.94
N GLY A 7 1.20 -0.36 9.05
CA GLY A 7 1.06 -1.16 10.27
C GLY A 7 0.28 -2.46 10.07
N VAL A 8 -0.83 -2.40 9.32
CA VAL A 8 -1.65 -3.57 9.01
C VAL A 8 -0.90 -4.58 8.15
N LEU A 9 -0.20 -4.15 7.09
CA LEU A 9 0.59 -5.07 6.26
C LEU A 9 1.66 -5.82 7.07
N TYR A 10 2.39 -5.13 7.94
CA TYR A 10 3.37 -5.75 8.83
C TYR A 10 2.73 -6.70 9.84
N ALA A 11 1.58 -6.33 10.42
CA ALA A 11 0.85 -7.17 11.35
C ALA A 11 0.36 -8.46 10.68
N ARG A 12 -0.27 -8.37 9.50
CA ARG A 12 -0.72 -9.53 8.70
C ARG A 12 0.43 -10.45 8.37
N LYS A 13 1.54 -9.91 7.85
CA LYS A 13 2.76 -10.67 7.56
C LYS A 13 3.28 -11.39 8.81
N ASN A 14 3.36 -10.69 9.95
CA ASN A 14 3.80 -11.29 11.22
C ASN A 14 2.86 -12.42 11.69
N MET A 15 1.55 -12.26 11.50
CA MET A 15 0.58 -13.31 11.83
C MET A 15 0.77 -14.55 10.94
N VAL A 16 1.02 -14.37 9.64
CA VAL A 16 1.28 -15.48 8.70
C VAL A 16 2.54 -16.25 9.09
N ILE A 17 3.64 -15.56 9.38
CA ILE A 17 4.89 -16.23 9.75
C ILE A 17 4.93 -16.71 11.20
N SER A 18 3.95 -16.35 12.04
CA SER A 18 3.94 -16.74 13.46
C SER A 18 3.88 -18.25 13.68
N ASP A 19 3.34 -18.99 12.71
CA ASP A 19 3.30 -20.45 12.75
C ASP A 19 4.33 -21.10 11.85
N PHE A 20 5.16 -20.33 11.15
CA PHE A 20 6.12 -20.92 10.23
C PHE A 20 7.17 -21.71 11.00
N VAL A 21 7.22 -23.03 10.75
CA VAL A 21 8.11 -23.97 11.42
C VAL A 21 9.41 -24.14 10.65
N GLY A 22 9.32 -24.17 9.31
CA GLY A 22 10.47 -24.34 8.44
C GLY A 22 10.10 -24.92 7.07
N GLY A 23 11.13 -25.31 6.31
CA GLY A 23 11.01 -25.79 4.94
C GLY A 23 12.18 -25.26 4.10
N GLY A 24 11.95 -25.10 2.80
CA GLY A 24 12.94 -24.54 1.88
C GLY A 24 13.13 -23.02 1.97
N LEU A 25 12.60 -22.37 3.01
CA LEU A 25 12.71 -20.92 3.22
C LEU A 25 13.11 -20.63 4.67
N SER A 26 13.96 -19.62 4.87
CA SER A 26 14.15 -19.03 6.19
C SER A 26 12.91 -18.24 6.64
N LEU A 27 12.83 -17.93 7.94
CA LEU A 27 11.75 -17.09 8.48
C LEU A 27 11.69 -15.70 7.79
N ASN A 28 12.84 -15.15 7.42
CA ASN A 28 12.90 -13.85 6.74
C ASN A 28 12.40 -13.95 5.29
N GLU A 29 12.76 -15.02 4.57
CA GLU A 29 12.33 -15.25 3.20
C GLU A 29 10.82 -15.55 3.13
N MET A 30 10.30 -16.35 4.05
CA MET A 30 8.85 -16.54 4.19
C MET A 30 8.16 -15.21 4.53
N GLY A 31 8.79 -14.39 5.39
CA GLY A 31 8.33 -13.04 5.69
C GLY A 31 8.30 -12.11 4.48
N GLN A 32 9.31 -12.18 3.60
CA GLN A 32 9.35 -11.46 2.33
C GLN A 32 8.21 -11.91 1.43
N ALA A 33 8.05 -13.22 1.20
CA ALA A 33 7.02 -13.76 0.32
C ALA A 33 5.60 -13.41 0.80
N ALA A 34 5.36 -13.53 2.12
CA ALA A 34 4.09 -13.13 2.71
C ALA A 34 3.83 -11.62 2.55
N TYR A 35 4.86 -10.79 2.73
CA TYR A 35 4.72 -9.34 2.58
C TYR A 35 4.44 -8.95 1.12
N ASP A 36 5.19 -9.51 0.17
CA ASP A 36 5.03 -9.28 -1.27
C ASP A 36 3.62 -9.68 -1.74
N TYR A 37 3.14 -10.85 -1.32
CA TYR A 37 1.78 -11.30 -1.63
C TYR A 37 0.71 -10.35 -1.06
N LEU A 38 0.91 -9.83 0.14
CA LEU A 38 -0.04 -8.91 0.79
C LEU A 38 -0.02 -7.51 0.19
N ILE A 39 1.15 -7.01 -0.24
CA ILE A 39 1.30 -5.63 -0.74
C ILE A 39 1.07 -5.52 -2.26
N PHE A 40 1.60 -6.46 -3.04
CA PHE A 40 1.53 -6.46 -4.50
C PHE A 40 0.43 -7.35 -5.06
N GLY A 41 -0.10 -8.28 -4.25
CA GLY A 41 -1.10 -9.24 -4.69
C GLY A 41 -0.50 -10.53 -5.23
N ASP A 42 0.82 -10.62 -5.37
CA ASP A 42 1.49 -11.82 -5.87
C ASP A 42 2.90 -12.00 -5.29
N THR A 43 3.40 -13.24 -5.40
CA THR A 43 4.79 -13.59 -5.08
C THR A 43 5.23 -14.80 -5.90
N GLY A 44 6.52 -14.83 -6.26
CA GLY A 44 7.13 -15.93 -7.00
C GLY A 44 8.17 -16.64 -6.14
N PHE A 45 8.23 -17.97 -6.24
CA PHE A 45 9.27 -18.78 -5.63
C PHE A 45 10.09 -19.45 -6.74
N LEU A 46 11.38 -19.11 -6.80
CA LEU A 46 12.33 -19.73 -7.72
C LEU A 46 12.76 -21.09 -7.18
N LYS A 47 12.66 -22.12 -8.01
CA LYS A 47 13.25 -23.44 -7.80
C LYS A 47 14.71 -23.40 -8.22
N VAL A 48 15.62 -23.39 -7.25
CA VAL A 48 17.05 -23.43 -7.52
C VAL A 48 17.46 -24.87 -7.82
N ARG A 49 18.08 -25.09 -8.97
CA ARG A 49 18.50 -26.42 -9.43
C ARG A 49 20.00 -26.62 -9.34
N ASN A 50 20.41 -27.84 -9.02
CA ASN A 50 21.80 -28.28 -9.14
C ASN A 50 22.16 -28.58 -10.61
N GLY A 51 23.43 -28.95 -10.87
CA GLY A 51 23.90 -29.30 -12.22
C GLY A 51 23.26 -30.57 -12.83
N TRP A 52 22.56 -31.37 -12.02
CA TRP A 52 21.80 -32.55 -12.45
C TRP A 52 20.31 -32.25 -12.70
N GLY A 53 19.85 -31.03 -12.39
CA GLY A 53 18.46 -30.59 -12.60
C GLY A 53 17.54 -30.77 -11.39
N ASP A 54 18.04 -31.33 -10.28
CA ASP A 54 17.24 -31.50 -9.06
C ASP A 54 17.06 -30.16 -8.35
N VAL A 55 15.86 -29.92 -7.81
CA VAL A 55 15.57 -28.75 -6.98
C VAL A 55 16.22 -28.94 -5.61
N VAL A 56 17.11 -28.02 -5.24
CA VAL A 56 17.89 -28.07 -4.00
C VAL A 56 17.59 -26.93 -3.04
N ASP A 57 16.95 -25.85 -3.52
CA ASP A 57 16.60 -24.69 -2.69
C ASP A 57 15.42 -23.91 -3.28
N LEU A 58 14.80 -23.05 -2.47
CA LEU A 58 13.74 -22.14 -2.89
C LEU A 58 14.11 -20.70 -2.54
N VAL A 59 13.89 -19.77 -3.47
CA VAL A 59 14.18 -18.34 -3.25
C VAL A 59 12.95 -17.51 -3.58
N PRO A 60 12.44 -16.67 -2.66
CA PRO A 60 11.36 -15.76 -2.96
C PRO A 60 11.87 -14.62 -3.86
N LEU A 61 11.23 -14.46 -5.01
CA LEU A 61 11.53 -13.41 -5.97
C LEU A 61 10.83 -12.10 -5.54
N PRO A 62 11.50 -10.94 -5.67
CA PRO A 62 10.91 -9.66 -5.28
C PRO A 62 9.83 -9.24 -6.29
N SER A 63 8.55 -9.26 -5.89
CA SER A 63 7.42 -9.07 -6.80
C SER A 63 7.45 -7.72 -7.53
N LEU A 64 7.91 -6.64 -6.86
CA LEU A 64 8.01 -5.31 -7.48
C LEU A 64 8.84 -5.30 -8.77
N TYR A 65 9.91 -6.11 -8.81
CA TYR A 65 10.84 -6.20 -9.93
C TYR A 65 10.57 -7.39 -10.85
N LEU A 66 9.68 -8.30 -10.45
CA LEU A 66 9.30 -9.47 -11.22
C LEU A 66 8.39 -9.07 -12.37
N ARG A 67 8.65 -9.61 -13.56
CA ARG A 67 7.83 -9.45 -14.75
C ARG A 67 7.56 -10.81 -15.37
N ARG A 68 6.38 -10.97 -15.97
CA ARG A 68 6.02 -12.13 -16.77
C ARG A 68 5.93 -11.73 -18.24
N ARG A 69 6.64 -12.46 -19.11
CA ARG A 69 6.57 -12.29 -20.56
C ARG A 69 5.39 -13.05 -21.16
N GLU A 70 5.01 -12.71 -22.38
CA GLU A 70 4.00 -13.45 -23.15
C GLU A 70 4.43 -14.92 -23.40
N SER A 71 5.74 -15.18 -23.49
CA SER A 71 6.32 -16.53 -23.55
C SER A 71 6.11 -17.36 -22.29
N GLY A 72 5.63 -16.75 -21.19
CA GLY A 72 5.47 -17.37 -19.88
C GLY A 72 6.70 -17.27 -18.99
N GLU A 73 7.85 -16.84 -19.53
CA GLU A 73 9.09 -16.65 -18.76
C GLU A 73 8.92 -15.56 -17.70
N PHE A 74 9.59 -15.75 -16.58
CA PHE A 74 9.72 -14.75 -15.52
C PHE A 74 11.03 -13.99 -15.67
N VAL A 75 10.98 -12.68 -15.41
CA VAL A 75 12.12 -11.78 -15.55
C VAL A 75 12.23 -10.92 -14.32
N VAL A 76 13.38 -10.96 -13.64
CA VAL A 76 13.68 -10.06 -12.52
C VAL A 76 14.52 -8.89 -13.03
N LEU A 77 13.94 -7.70 -12.94
CA LEU A 77 14.62 -6.46 -13.30
C LEU A 77 15.63 -6.06 -12.21
N GLN A 78 16.85 -5.75 -12.61
CA GLN A 78 17.91 -5.29 -11.72
C GLN A 78 18.76 -4.23 -12.42
N LYS A 79 19.69 -3.60 -11.69
CA LYS A 79 20.58 -2.57 -12.28
C LYS A 79 21.45 -3.10 -13.43
N GLY A 80 21.73 -4.40 -13.46
CA GLY A 80 22.47 -5.09 -14.52
C GLY A 80 21.55 -5.80 -15.53
N PRO A 81 22.08 -6.78 -16.28
CA PRO A 81 21.27 -7.62 -17.15
C PRO A 81 20.11 -8.27 -16.38
N PRO A 82 18.90 -8.34 -16.95
CA PRO A 82 17.77 -8.96 -16.28
C PRO A 82 18.03 -10.45 -16.07
N LEU A 83 17.58 -10.98 -14.92
CA LEU A 83 17.60 -12.42 -14.67
C LEU A 83 16.34 -13.02 -15.30
N VAL A 84 16.50 -14.03 -16.15
CA VAL A 84 15.39 -14.69 -16.85
C VAL A 84 15.27 -16.12 -16.34
N TYR A 85 14.05 -16.50 -15.96
CA TYR A 85 13.72 -17.82 -15.44
C TYR A 85 12.61 -18.45 -16.29
N PRO A 86 12.74 -19.72 -16.68
CA PRO A 86 11.68 -20.46 -17.34
C PRO A 86 10.41 -20.50 -16.47
N ALA A 87 9.24 -20.59 -17.12
CA ALA A 87 7.95 -20.71 -16.42
C ALA A 87 7.91 -21.90 -15.45
N GLY A 88 8.54 -23.02 -15.84
CA GLY A 88 8.60 -24.23 -15.03
C GLY A 88 9.46 -24.10 -13.78
N ASP A 89 10.35 -23.10 -13.68
CA ASP A 89 11.25 -22.91 -12.53
C ASP A 89 10.70 -21.94 -11.48
N VAL A 90 9.54 -21.32 -11.73
CA VAL A 90 8.94 -20.35 -10.80
C VAL A 90 7.54 -20.80 -10.42
N VAL A 91 7.34 -21.07 -9.12
CA VAL A 91 6.00 -21.22 -8.56
C VAL A 91 5.46 -19.82 -8.29
N PHE A 92 4.49 -19.36 -9.10
CA PHE A 92 3.93 -18.03 -9.00
C PHE A 92 2.53 -18.06 -8.38
N LEU A 93 2.39 -17.42 -7.22
CA LEU A 93 1.13 -17.28 -6.50
C LEU A 93 0.61 -15.86 -6.68
N LYS A 94 -0.64 -15.73 -7.14
CA LYS A 94 -1.32 -14.44 -7.34
C LYS A 94 -2.72 -14.46 -6.75
N GLN A 95 -3.15 -13.32 -6.22
CA GLN A 95 -4.56 -13.03 -5.94
C GLN A 95 -5.32 -12.88 -7.26
N TYR A 96 -6.63 -13.13 -7.23
CA TYR A 96 -7.46 -12.98 -8.42
C TYR A 96 -7.57 -11.50 -8.82
N ASP A 97 -7.25 -11.21 -10.09
CA ASP A 97 -7.48 -9.91 -10.70
C ASP A 97 -8.60 -10.07 -11.77
N PRO A 98 -9.73 -9.35 -11.67
CA PRO A 98 -10.80 -9.45 -12.65
C PRO A 98 -10.47 -8.75 -13.99
N GLN A 99 -9.45 -7.88 -14.04
CA GLN A 99 -9.11 -7.11 -15.25
C GLN A 99 -8.07 -7.81 -16.13
N GLN A 100 -7.22 -8.65 -15.54
CA GLN A 100 -6.13 -9.33 -16.21
C GLN A 100 -5.77 -10.63 -15.51
N GLN A 101 -4.96 -11.47 -16.17
CA GLN A 101 -4.54 -12.76 -15.61
C GLN A 101 -3.03 -12.89 -15.44
N VAL A 102 -2.28 -11.82 -15.62
CA VAL A 102 -0.83 -11.88 -15.58
C VAL A 102 -0.31 -11.74 -14.15
N TYR A 103 -0.84 -10.76 -13.40
CA TYR A 103 -0.44 -10.46 -12.01
C TYR A 103 -1.61 -10.58 -11.03
N GLY A 104 -1.29 -10.48 -9.75
CA GLY A 104 -2.29 -10.39 -8.69
C GLY A 104 -2.78 -8.98 -8.46
N LEU A 105 -4.00 -8.86 -7.94
CA LEU A 105 -4.56 -7.61 -7.43
C LEU A 105 -4.66 -7.72 -5.90
N PRO A 106 -3.98 -6.85 -5.12
CA PRO A 106 -4.05 -6.94 -3.67
C PRO A 106 -5.44 -6.56 -3.16
N ASP A 107 -5.94 -7.34 -2.20
CA ASP A 107 -7.27 -7.20 -1.59
C ASP A 107 -7.64 -5.77 -1.13
N TYR A 108 -6.66 -5.02 -0.63
CA TYR A 108 -6.88 -3.67 -0.09
C TYR A 108 -7.02 -2.57 -1.15
N ILE A 109 -6.93 -2.88 -2.44
CA ILE A 109 -6.88 -1.87 -3.52
C ILE A 109 -8.03 -0.86 -3.45
N GLY A 110 -9.23 -1.28 -3.02
CA GLY A 110 -10.39 -0.41 -2.84
C GLY A 110 -10.19 0.70 -1.79
N GLY A 111 -9.28 0.51 -0.83
CA GLY A 111 -8.94 1.49 0.20
C GLY A 111 -7.75 2.40 -0.16
N MET A 112 -7.18 2.29 -1.36
CA MET A 112 -5.97 3.03 -1.76
C MET A 112 -6.17 4.54 -1.68
N HIS A 113 -7.31 5.05 -2.18
CA HIS A 113 -7.61 6.48 -2.11
C HIS A 113 -7.77 6.98 -0.67
N SER A 114 -8.37 6.18 0.22
CA SER A 114 -8.44 6.51 1.65
C SER A 114 -7.06 6.53 2.29
N ALA A 115 -6.18 5.58 1.97
CA ALA A 115 -4.78 5.59 2.43
C ALA A 115 -4.00 6.82 1.94
N LEU A 116 -4.18 7.21 0.67
CA LEU A 116 -3.56 8.41 0.10
C LEU A 116 -4.09 9.67 0.77
N LEU A 117 -5.41 9.83 0.87
CA LEU A 117 -6.05 10.96 1.54
C LEU A 117 -5.61 11.09 3.01
N ASN A 118 -5.51 9.98 3.72
CA ASN A 118 -5.03 9.94 5.10
C ASN A 118 -3.58 10.43 5.22
N THR A 119 -2.73 10.06 4.25
CA THR A 119 -1.33 10.49 4.16
C THR A 119 -1.24 11.98 3.85
N GLU A 120 -2.00 12.46 2.87
CA GLU A 120 -2.05 13.88 2.49
C GLU A 120 -2.54 14.76 3.65
N ALA A 121 -3.56 14.33 4.40
CA ALA A 121 -4.02 15.05 5.60
C ALA A 121 -2.90 15.19 6.66
N THR A 122 -2.06 14.16 6.84
CA THR A 122 -0.90 14.24 7.74
C THR A 122 0.19 15.16 7.19
N ILE A 123 0.50 15.07 5.90
CA ILE A 123 1.50 15.94 5.25
C ILE A 123 1.05 17.41 5.31
N PHE A 124 -0.22 17.67 5.03
CA PHE A 124 -0.83 18.99 5.13
C PHE A 124 -0.67 19.56 6.53
N ARG A 125 -1.09 18.82 7.58
CA ARG A 125 -0.94 19.28 8.97
C ARG A 125 0.51 19.56 9.34
N ARG A 126 1.44 18.69 8.92
CA ARG A 126 2.88 18.90 9.14
C ARG A 126 3.35 20.21 8.50
N ARG A 127 2.95 20.48 7.26
CA ARG A 127 3.27 21.73 6.55
C ARG A 127 2.59 22.94 7.18
N TYR A 128 1.33 22.83 7.60
CA TYR A 128 0.57 23.91 8.25
C TYR A 128 1.24 24.36 9.54
N PHE A 129 1.61 23.43 10.42
CA PHE A 129 2.31 23.77 11.66
C PHE A 129 3.75 24.25 11.41
N HIS A 130 4.44 23.71 10.40
CA HIS A 130 5.75 24.22 9.99
C HIS A 130 5.66 25.67 9.48
N ASN A 131 4.52 26.07 8.91
CA ASN A 131 4.27 27.43 8.42
C ASN A 131 3.57 28.33 9.46
N GLY A 132 3.73 28.05 10.76
CA GLY A 132 3.20 28.91 11.82
C GLY A 132 1.67 28.85 11.97
N ALA A 133 1.05 27.73 11.60
CA ALA A 133 -0.40 27.52 11.63
C ALA A 133 -1.19 28.46 10.71
N HIS A 134 -0.65 28.74 9.52
CA HIS A 134 -1.36 29.47 8.46
C HIS A 134 -1.23 28.76 7.11
N THR A 135 -2.31 28.78 6.34
CA THR A 135 -2.46 28.13 5.01
C THR A 135 -2.14 29.06 3.85
N GLY A 136 -1.57 30.25 4.13
CA GLY A 136 -1.46 31.34 3.17
C GLY A 136 -2.71 32.22 3.13
N GLY A 137 -2.72 33.23 2.27
CA GLY A 137 -3.81 34.19 2.18
C GLY A 137 -3.59 35.26 1.12
N ILE A 138 -4.59 36.12 0.97
CA ILE A 138 -4.55 37.25 0.05
C ILE A 138 -4.21 38.50 0.88
N ILE A 139 -3.13 39.17 0.52
CA ILE A 139 -2.86 40.54 0.98
C ILE A 139 -3.51 41.46 -0.04
N TYR A 140 -4.55 42.14 0.42
CA TYR A 140 -5.35 43.08 -0.34
C TYR A 140 -5.02 44.50 0.09
N THR A 141 -4.70 45.39 -0.85
CA THR A 141 -4.45 46.80 -0.58
C THR A 141 -5.34 47.69 -1.44
N THR A 142 -5.66 48.89 -0.93
CA THR A 142 -6.49 49.87 -1.64
C THR A 142 -5.86 51.25 -1.74
N ASP A 143 -4.54 51.34 -1.52
CA ASP A 143 -3.83 52.61 -1.52
C ASP A 143 -3.65 53.15 -2.96
N PRO A 144 -4.29 54.29 -3.32
CA PRO A 144 -4.14 54.89 -4.63
C PRO A 144 -2.74 55.51 -4.87
N ASN A 145 -1.90 55.62 -3.83
CA ASN A 145 -0.55 56.16 -3.93
C ASN A 145 0.53 55.06 -3.98
N LEU A 146 0.14 53.78 -4.09
CA LEU A 146 1.09 52.69 -4.23
C LEU A 146 1.75 52.77 -5.62
N THR A 147 3.05 53.06 -5.67
CA THR A 147 3.81 53.09 -6.92
C THR A 147 4.10 51.67 -7.43
N ASP A 148 4.19 51.49 -8.75
CA ASP A 148 4.52 50.19 -9.38
C ASP A 148 5.79 49.54 -8.80
N GLU A 149 6.83 50.31 -8.51
CA GLU A 149 8.08 49.81 -7.90
C GLU A 149 7.88 49.26 -6.47
N LEU A 150 7.02 49.89 -5.69
CA LEU A 150 6.70 49.47 -4.32
C LEU A 150 5.78 48.25 -4.33
N GLU A 151 4.86 48.18 -5.29
CA GLU A 151 4.02 47.00 -5.54
C GLU A 151 4.88 45.78 -5.89
N GLU A 152 5.85 45.92 -6.80
CA GLU A 152 6.80 44.84 -7.13
C GLU A 152 7.67 44.44 -5.94
N ASP A 153 8.17 45.40 -5.14
CA ASP A 153 8.97 45.10 -3.95
C ASP A 153 8.16 44.35 -2.88
N ILE A 154 6.89 44.74 -2.67
CA ILE A 154 5.97 44.03 -1.76
C ILE A 154 5.66 42.63 -2.29
N ALA A 155 5.33 42.49 -3.57
CA ALA A 155 5.05 41.19 -4.19
C ALA A 155 6.27 40.25 -4.09
N LYS A 156 7.46 40.77 -4.34
CA LYS A 156 8.72 40.03 -4.23
C LYS A 156 9.02 39.61 -2.80
N LYS A 157 8.86 40.50 -1.81
CA LYS A 157 9.03 40.17 -0.38
C LYS A 157 8.02 39.12 0.10
N ILE A 158 6.78 39.17 -0.38
CA ILE A 158 5.75 38.16 -0.09
C ILE A 158 6.14 36.83 -0.73
N GLU A 159 6.70 36.85 -1.94
CA GLU A 159 7.16 35.66 -2.63
C GLU A 159 8.38 35.00 -1.97
N GLU A 160 9.32 35.81 -1.48
CA GLU A 160 10.50 35.39 -0.73
C GLU A 160 10.16 34.92 0.69
N SER A 161 9.08 35.45 1.28
CA SER A 161 8.57 35.05 2.59
C SER A 161 7.82 33.70 2.59
N LYS A 162 7.81 32.95 1.48
CA LYS A 162 7.25 31.60 1.43
C LYS A 162 7.94 30.70 2.46
N GLY A 163 7.25 30.41 3.57
CA GLY A 163 7.66 29.38 4.52
C GLY A 163 7.76 28.00 3.87
N VAL A 164 8.32 27.03 4.58
CA VAL A 164 8.57 25.68 4.06
C VAL A 164 7.26 24.89 3.87
N GLY A 165 6.61 25.06 2.72
CA GLY A 165 5.38 24.37 2.38
C GLY A 165 4.69 24.99 1.17
N ASN A 166 3.92 24.19 0.44
CA ASN A 166 3.26 24.56 -0.83
C ASN A 166 2.13 25.62 -0.70
N PHE A 167 2.09 26.39 0.38
CA PHE A 167 1.09 27.42 0.65
C PHE A 167 1.50 28.73 -0.02
N LYS A 168 0.59 29.32 -0.80
CA LYS A 168 0.87 30.51 -1.60
C LYS A 168 0.18 31.73 -0.99
N MET A 169 0.92 32.82 -0.91
CA MET A 169 0.39 34.14 -0.64
C MET A 169 0.12 34.82 -1.98
N MET A 170 -1.00 35.55 -2.08
CA MET A 170 -1.33 36.36 -3.25
C MET A 170 -1.37 37.82 -2.83
N PHE A 171 -0.75 38.70 -3.61
CA PHE A 171 -0.87 40.14 -3.42
C PHE A 171 -1.82 40.69 -4.48
N ILE A 172 -2.78 41.52 -4.08
CA ILE A 172 -3.70 42.21 -4.97
C ILE A 172 -3.83 43.65 -4.48
N ASN A 173 -3.54 44.61 -5.37
CA ASN A 173 -3.82 46.01 -5.15
C ASN A 173 -5.02 46.45 -6.02
N ILE A 174 -6.08 46.98 -5.40
CA ILE A 174 -7.23 47.57 -6.11
C ILE A 174 -7.36 49.02 -5.66
N ALA A 175 -6.84 49.94 -6.48
CA ALA A 175 -6.98 51.38 -6.23
C ALA A 175 -8.45 51.77 -6.09
N ASP A 176 -8.76 52.59 -5.08
CA ASP A 176 -10.12 53.07 -4.78
C ASP A 176 -11.11 51.98 -4.28
N GLY A 177 -10.62 50.81 -3.88
CA GLY A 177 -11.39 49.82 -3.13
C GLY A 177 -11.68 50.27 -1.69
N GLY A 178 -12.81 49.86 -1.11
CA GLY A 178 -13.37 50.41 0.14
C GLY A 178 -12.48 50.45 1.42
N GLU A 179 -13.07 50.98 2.50
CA GLU A 179 -12.50 51.57 3.75
C GLU A 179 -11.20 51.05 4.42
N LYS A 180 -10.60 49.91 4.06
CA LYS A 180 -9.37 49.39 4.71
C LYS A 180 -8.18 49.37 3.75
N GLY A 181 -7.19 50.23 4.02
CA GLY A 181 -6.00 50.40 3.16
C GLY A 181 -5.12 49.15 2.98
N VAL A 182 -5.04 48.26 3.97
CA VAL A 182 -4.38 46.94 3.86
C VAL A 182 -5.20 45.91 4.62
N GLN A 183 -5.51 44.77 4.00
CA GLN A 183 -6.26 43.68 4.57
C GLN A 183 -5.59 42.34 4.26
N PHE A 184 -5.46 41.50 5.28
CA PHE A 184 -5.10 40.09 5.11
C PHE A 184 -6.37 39.24 5.11
N ILE A 185 -6.61 38.49 4.03
CA ILE A 185 -7.71 37.55 3.89
C ILE A 185 -7.13 36.13 3.95
N PRO A 186 -7.26 35.41 5.09
CA PRO A 186 -6.76 34.06 5.19
C PRO A 186 -7.56 33.12 4.29
N ILE A 187 -6.88 32.33 3.46
CA ILE A 187 -7.53 31.30 2.65
C ILE A 187 -7.48 29.99 3.45
N GLY A 188 -8.62 29.51 3.95
CA GLY A 188 -8.73 28.15 4.50
C GLY A 188 -8.59 27.98 6.02
N ASP A 189 -8.67 29.05 6.83
CA ASP A 189 -8.47 28.94 8.29
C ASP A 189 -9.77 28.76 9.10
N ALA A 190 -10.94 29.20 8.60
CA ALA A 190 -12.15 29.33 9.41
C ALA A 190 -13.04 28.07 9.54
N GLY A 191 -12.78 26.99 8.78
CA GLY A 191 -13.65 25.79 8.78
C GLY A 191 -12.94 24.45 8.62
N VAL A 192 -11.64 24.42 8.34
CA VAL A 192 -10.93 23.19 7.96
C VAL A 192 -10.39 22.42 9.18
N LYS A 193 -10.26 23.07 10.34
CA LYS A 193 -9.77 22.44 11.59
C LYS A 193 -10.61 21.24 12.01
N ASP A 194 -11.94 21.37 11.95
CA ASP A 194 -12.88 20.31 12.35
C ASP A 194 -12.93 19.16 11.33
N GLU A 195 -12.81 19.46 10.04
CA GLU A 195 -12.85 18.43 9.00
C GLU A 195 -11.60 17.54 8.98
N PHE A 196 -10.41 18.04 9.35
CA PHE A 196 -9.21 17.20 9.30
C PHE A 196 -9.26 15.99 10.24
N ALA A 197 -9.86 16.15 11.42
CA ALA A 197 -10.02 15.03 12.36
C ALA A 197 -10.96 13.99 11.77
N ASN A 198 -12.07 14.43 11.18
CA ASN A 198 -13.03 13.58 10.50
C ASN A 198 -12.40 12.83 9.31
N ILE A 199 -11.69 13.54 8.42
CA ILE A 199 -10.97 12.95 7.30
C ILE A 199 -10.01 11.88 7.79
N LYS A 200 -9.21 12.16 8.82
CA LYS A 200 -8.24 11.20 9.37
C LYS A 200 -8.91 9.97 9.98
N ASN A 201 -10.02 10.13 10.69
CA ASN A 201 -10.73 9.04 11.34
C ASN A 201 -11.46 8.16 10.33
N ILE A 202 -12.21 8.76 9.40
CA ILE A 202 -12.94 8.04 8.34
C ILE A 202 -11.96 7.28 7.46
N SER A 203 -10.94 7.96 6.94
CA SER A 203 -9.96 7.31 6.06
C SER A 203 -9.13 6.24 6.77
N ALA A 204 -8.87 6.37 8.08
CA ALA A 204 -8.25 5.30 8.87
C ALA A 204 -9.16 4.07 8.97
N GLN A 205 -10.46 4.28 9.21
CA GLN A 205 -11.44 3.20 9.27
C GLN A 205 -11.62 2.51 7.91
N ASP A 206 -11.63 3.26 6.82
CA ASP A 206 -11.68 2.71 5.46
C ASP A 206 -10.46 1.82 5.18
N VAL A 207 -9.26 2.24 5.59
CA VAL A 207 -8.03 1.45 5.43
C VAL A 207 -8.12 0.13 6.20
N LEU A 208 -8.61 0.16 7.44
CA LEU A 208 -8.81 -1.06 8.23
C LEU A 208 -9.85 -1.99 7.58
N THR A 209 -10.94 -1.40 7.08
CA THR A 209 -12.02 -2.12 6.40
C THR A 209 -11.52 -2.76 5.10
N ALA A 210 -10.72 -2.05 4.31
CA ALA A 210 -10.13 -2.55 3.08
C ALA A 210 -9.19 -3.75 3.32
N HIS A 211 -8.48 -3.77 4.45
CA HIS A 211 -7.67 -4.92 4.86
C HIS A 211 -8.43 -5.99 5.66
N ARG A 212 -9.72 -5.77 5.93
CA ARG A 212 -10.54 -6.58 6.85
C ARG A 212 -9.89 -6.75 8.23
N PHE A 213 -9.07 -5.79 8.65
CA PHE A 213 -8.23 -5.91 9.84
C PHE A 213 -8.93 -5.37 11.10
N PRO A 214 -9.03 -6.15 12.19
CA PRO A 214 -9.74 -5.72 13.39
C PRO A 214 -9.11 -4.46 14.02
N ALA A 215 -9.93 -3.44 14.29
CA ALA A 215 -9.47 -2.15 14.82
C ALA A 215 -8.71 -2.27 16.16
N GLY A 216 -9.15 -3.17 17.06
CA GLY A 216 -8.47 -3.39 18.33
C GLY A 216 -7.07 -3.99 18.19
N LEU A 217 -6.83 -4.81 17.17
CA LEU A 217 -5.49 -5.33 16.87
C LEU A 217 -4.60 -4.28 16.18
N ALA A 218 -5.20 -3.29 15.52
CA ALA A 218 -4.49 -2.19 14.90
C ALA A 218 -4.04 -1.11 15.91
N GLY A 219 -4.39 -1.25 17.19
CA GLY A 219 -4.09 -0.26 18.23
C GLY A 219 -4.95 1.01 18.13
N ILE A 220 -6.12 0.93 17.48
CA ILE A 220 -7.08 2.03 17.49
C ILE A 220 -7.71 2.14 18.88
N MET A 221 -7.64 3.32 19.47
CA MET A 221 -8.37 3.66 20.68
C MET A 221 -9.83 3.94 20.33
N PRO A 222 -10.80 3.34 21.04
CA PRO A 222 -12.21 3.64 20.80
C PRO A 222 -12.54 5.09 21.15
N THR A 223 -13.45 5.69 20.39
CA THR A 223 -14.03 7.00 20.69
C THR A 223 -15.00 6.91 21.86
N ASP A 224 -15.26 8.03 22.54
CA ASP A 224 -16.04 8.11 23.79
C ASP A 224 -17.31 7.24 23.79
N GLY A 225 -17.33 6.25 24.69
CA GLY A 225 -18.47 5.35 24.91
C GLY A 225 -18.48 4.06 24.07
N ALA A 226 -17.57 3.89 23.11
CA ALA A 226 -17.44 2.64 22.36
C ALA A 226 -16.53 1.63 23.08
N THR A 227 -16.94 0.37 23.11
CA THR A 227 -16.13 -0.73 23.66
C THR A 227 -15.72 -1.65 22.52
N LEU A 228 -14.41 -1.95 22.44
CA LEU A 228 -13.90 -2.95 21.51
C LEU A 228 -14.12 -4.36 22.09
N GLY A 229 -14.35 -5.33 21.20
CA GLY A 229 -14.40 -6.74 21.58
C GLY A 229 -13.04 -7.24 22.11
N SER A 230 -13.04 -8.45 22.68
CA SER A 230 -11.80 -9.08 23.18
C SER A 230 -10.75 -9.21 22.06
N PRO A 231 -9.51 -8.73 22.27
CA PRO A 231 -8.41 -8.91 21.32
C PRO A 231 -8.13 -10.37 21.00
N ASP A 232 -8.29 -11.28 21.96
CA ASP A 232 -8.04 -12.71 21.76
C ASP A 232 -9.07 -13.34 20.82
N VAL A 233 -10.35 -12.95 20.96
CA VAL A 233 -11.43 -13.40 20.07
C VAL A 233 -11.18 -12.85 18.66
N ALA A 234 -10.90 -11.55 18.54
CA ALA A 234 -10.59 -10.93 17.25
C ALA A 234 -9.39 -11.59 16.56
N ARG A 235 -8.32 -11.88 17.31
CA ARG A 235 -7.13 -12.58 16.81
C ARG A 235 -7.46 -14.00 16.36
N THR A 236 -8.29 -14.72 17.10
CA THR A 236 -8.67 -16.10 16.77
C THR A 236 -9.52 -16.16 15.49
N THR A 237 -10.55 -15.32 15.38
CA THR A 237 -11.38 -15.23 14.17
C THR A 237 -10.54 -14.80 12.96
N TYR A 238 -9.76 -13.72 13.10
CA TYR A 238 -8.89 -13.26 12.02
C TYR A 238 -7.89 -14.33 11.57
N ARG A 239 -7.35 -15.10 12.52
CA ARG A 239 -6.46 -16.21 12.20
C ARG A 239 -7.16 -17.28 11.36
N GLN A 240 -8.39 -17.65 11.71
CA GLN A 240 -9.15 -18.67 10.98
C GLN A 240 -9.50 -18.23 9.56
N ASP A 241 -9.88 -16.96 9.39
CA ASP A 241 -10.46 -16.47 8.14
C ASP A 241 -9.41 -15.88 7.17
N GLU A 242 -8.30 -15.36 7.68
CA GLU A 242 -7.30 -14.62 6.87
C GLU A 242 -5.92 -15.26 6.89
N VAL A 243 -5.48 -15.77 8.06
CA VAL A 243 -4.09 -16.26 8.23
C VAL A 243 -3.94 -17.70 7.76
N ILE A 244 -4.77 -18.62 8.28
CA ILE A 244 -4.71 -20.04 7.93
C ILE A 244 -4.94 -20.26 6.44
N PRO A 245 -5.91 -19.61 5.77
CA PRO A 245 -6.09 -19.77 4.32
C PRO A 245 -4.84 -19.36 3.53
N LEU A 246 -4.19 -18.25 3.91
CA LEU A 246 -2.96 -17.82 3.23
C LEU A 246 -1.79 -18.79 3.47
N GLN A 247 -1.63 -19.30 4.70
CA GLN A 247 -0.65 -20.37 4.99
C GLN A 247 -0.92 -21.64 4.17
N ARG A 248 -2.21 -22.02 4.02
CA ARG A 248 -2.62 -23.15 3.17
C ARG A 248 -2.26 -22.91 1.71
N MET A 249 -2.45 -21.70 1.19
CA MET A 249 -2.09 -21.36 -0.19
C MET A 249 -0.57 -21.50 -0.42
N PHE A 250 0.25 -20.94 0.48
CA PHE A 250 1.71 -21.09 0.39
C PHE A 250 2.16 -22.55 0.46
N ALA A 251 1.71 -23.28 1.48
CA ALA A 251 2.07 -24.67 1.65
C ALA A 251 1.57 -25.53 0.49
N SER A 252 0.34 -25.33 0.02
CA SER A 252 -0.21 -26.07 -1.12
C SER A 252 0.57 -25.83 -2.41
N ALA A 253 0.88 -24.57 -2.73
CA ALA A 253 1.58 -24.23 -3.96
C ALA A 253 2.98 -24.86 -4.03
N ILE A 254 3.69 -24.91 -2.90
CA ILE A 254 5.03 -25.48 -2.82
C ILE A 254 4.99 -27.00 -2.66
N ASN A 255 4.21 -27.52 -1.71
CA ASN A 255 4.28 -28.93 -1.31
C ASN A 255 3.62 -29.87 -2.35
N GLN A 256 2.83 -29.34 -3.28
CA GLN A 256 2.20 -30.10 -4.38
C GLN A 256 2.92 -29.94 -5.72
N ASP A 257 4.01 -29.16 -5.78
CA ASP A 257 4.88 -29.17 -6.95
C ASP A 257 5.67 -30.49 -6.95
N PRO A 258 5.54 -31.34 -7.98
CA PRO A 258 6.17 -32.67 -8.02
C PRO A 258 7.69 -32.61 -8.08
N GLU A 259 8.28 -31.47 -8.46
CA GLU A 259 9.72 -31.29 -8.54
C GLU A 259 10.33 -30.79 -7.23
N ILE A 260 9.51 -30.32 -6.28
CA ILE A 260 9.97 -29.82 -4.99
C ILE A 260 10.02 -30.99 -3.98
N PRO A 261 11.22 -31.38 -3.52
CA PRO A 261 11.38 -32.50 -2.59
C PRO A 261 10.81 -32.19 -1.19
N PRO A 262 10.41 -33.22 -0.42
CA PRO A 262 9.77 -33.04 0.89
C PRO A 262 10.53 -32.19 1.91
N HIS A 263 11.86 -32.15 1.84
CA HIS A 263 12.66 -31.34 2.77
C HIS A 263 12.55 -29.82 2.51
N LEU A 264 12.06 -29.41 1.33
CA LEU A 264 11.81 -28.01 0.99
C LEU A 264 10.34 -27.61 1.19
N HIS A 265 9.47 -28.55 1.58
CA HIS A 265 8.06 -28.28 1.82
C HIS A 265 7.88 -27.27 2.95
N LEU A 266 6.95 -26.33 2.77
CA LEU A 266 6.65 -25.32 3.78
C LEU A 266 5.76 -25.93 4.86
N HIS A 267 6.17 -25.75 6.11
CA HIS A 267 5.48 -26.26 7.29
C HIS A 267 5.01 -25.13 8.19
N PHE A 268 3.72 -25.15 8.53
CA PHE A 268 3.09 -24.22 9.47
C PHE A 268 2.47 -24.99 10.63
N ALA A 269 2.65 -24.51 11.85
CA ALA A 269 2.08 -25.10 13.05
C ALA A 269 0.54 -25.03 13.03
N GLY A 270 -0.12 -26.16 13.29
CA GLY A 270 -1.57 -26.28 13.25
C GLY A 270 -2.17 -26.41 11.85
N LEU A 271 -1.33 -26.53 10.81
CA LEU A 271 -1.74 -26.85 9.44
C LEU A 271 -1.57 -28.36 9.19
N ASP A 272 -2.60 -29.03 8.68
CA ASP A 272 -2.49 -30.42 8.23
C ASP A 272 -1.85 -30.46 6.84
N SER A 273 -0.56 -30.81 6.78
CA SER A 273 0.18 -30.92 5.52
C SER A 273 -0.25 -32.12 4.67
N ALA A 274 -0.94 -33.12 5.24
CA ALA A 274 -1.41 -34.28 4.49
C ALA A 274 -2.68 -33.98 3.68
N ASN A 275 -3.47 -32.99 4.10
CA ASN A 275 -4.76 -32.65 3.50
C ASN A 275 -4.80 -31.20 2.98
N LEU A 276 -3.75 -30.77 2.27
CA LEU A 276 -3.72 -29.46 1.64
C LEU A 276 -4.68 -29.43 0.43
N PRO A 277 -5.55 -28.42 0.31
CA PRO A 277 -6.39 -28.25 -0.89
C PRO A 277 -5.51 -28.00 -2.12
N LEU A 278 -6.00 -28.33 -3.32
CA LEU A 278 -5.26 -28.07 -4.56
C LEU A 278 -5.23 -26.57 -4.87
N THR A 279 -4.04 -25.98 -5.02
CA THR A 279 -3.85 -24.55 -5.36
C THR A 279 -3.41 -24.34 -6.81
N LYS A 280 -3.18 -25.42 -7.57
CA LYS A 280 -2.87 -25.30 -9.01
C LYS A 280 -4.07 -24.69 -9.75
N PRO A 281 -3.84 -23.76 -10.70
CA PRO A 281 -4.90 -23.28 -11.57
C PRO A 281 -5.50 -24.46 -12.34
N ALA A 282 -6.81 -24.44 -12.54
CA ALA A 282 -7.47 -25.44 -13.37
C ALA A 282 -6.87 -25.39 -14.79
N GLU A 283 -6.65 -26.54 -15.41
CA GLU A 283 -6.16 -26.63 -16.80
C GLU A 283 -7.08 -25.88 -17.80
N ASN A 284 -8.31 -25.55 -17.37
CA ASN A 284 -9.32 -24.83 -18.13
C ASN A 284 -9.45 -23.35 -17.74
N GLU A 285 -8.38 -22.70 -17.22
CA GLU A 285 -8.41 -21.26 -16.94
C GLU A 285 -8.79 -20.49 -18.21
N VAL A 286 -9.96 -19.85 -18.21
CA VAL A 286 -10.45 -19.07 -19.35
C VAL A 286 -9.61 -17.82 -19.45
N ILE A 287 -8.67 -17.75 -20.39
CA ILE A 287 -7.82 -16.57 -20.53
C ILE A 287 -8.60 -15.40 -21.12
N ILE A 288 -8.88 -14.39 -20.29
CA ILE A 288 -9.45 -13.12 -20.74
C ILE A 288 -8.32 -12.33 -21.40
N THR A 289 -8.16 -12.46 -22.70
CA THR A 289 -7.45 -11.45 -23.50
C THR A 289 -8.36 -10.24 -23.63
N PRO A 290 -7.97 -9.05 -23.12
CA PRO A 290 -8.73 -7.83 -23.37
C PRO A 290 -8.90 -7.67 -24.87
N GLY A 291 -10.15 -7.58 -25.33
CA GLY A 291 -10.43 -7.39 -26.75
C GLY A 291 -9.71 -6.14 -27.25
N VAL A 292 -9.04 -6.25 -28.40
CA VAL A 292 -8.67 -5.05 -29.15
C VAL A 292 -9.99 -4.35 -29.40
N THR A 293 -10.16 -3.14 -28.87
CA THR A 293 -11.35 -2.34 -29.13
C THR A 293 -11.42 -2.03 -30.63
N GLY A 294 -12.04 -2.93 -31.39
CA GLY A 294 -12.80 -2.58 -32.56
C GLY A 294 -13.99 -1.79 -32.06
N ALA A 295 -13.81 -0.47 -31.94
CA ALA A 295 -14.93 0.44 -32.03
C ALA A 295 -15.56 0.22 -33.41
N ALA A 296 -16.75 -0.40 -33.41
CA ALA A 296 -17.72 -0.36 -34.49
C ALA A 296 -19.02 0.17 -33.89
#